data_AF-A0A914FNQ9-F1
#
_entry.id   AF-A0A914FNQ9-F1
#
_cell.length_a   1.000
_cell.length_b   1.000
_cell.length_c   1.000
_cell.angle_alpha   90.00
_cell.angle_beta   90.00
_cell.angle_gamma   90.00
#
_symmetry.space_group_name_H-M   'P 1'
#
loop_
_entity.id
_entity.type
_entity.pdbx_description
1 polymer ?
#
loop_
_entity_poly.entity_id
_entity_poly.type
_entity_poly.pdbx_seq_one_letter_code
_entity_poly.pdbx_strand_id
1 'polypeptide(L)'
;MYAYLFLGLLVIGTHAANVEKQAIQQGAKVIEAAQTGKKVRECSCEEQEKCVGEMKQQIQGCFDGCWPIIEKDFKIVKKPDTLKQCFTGKKYVVDDILECLQSDAKTCVKGKDGPQVEYTDIKLFLDKGEQKLHRQANALTTAFGDDGKEVIDAAFKVGKCMKDCFLKKNAGGFCFDKAECQPKIEADDAPNAVQKCIKQIGWKKQAHELCQCSTKAGVEGMEKYCGLIDTVAKSNAKVPSARR
;
A
#
# COMPACT_ATOMS: atom_id res chain seq x y z
N MET A 1 0.32 -5.46 3.51
CA MET A 1 -0.12 -4.34 2.65
C MET A 1 -0.04 -3.00 3.37
N TYR A 2 -0.55 -2.82 4.60
CA TYR A 2 -0.37 -1.56 5.37
C TYR A 2 1.09 -1.12 5.49
N ALA A 3 1.99 -2.02 5.92
CA ALA A 3 3.43 -1.74 5.95
C ALA A 3 4.04 -1.53 4.56
N TYR A 4 3.54 -2.17 3.50
CA TYR A 4 4.07 -2.04 2.12
C TYR A 4 3.51 -0.84 1.35
N LEU A 5 2.30 -0.37 1.66
CA LEU A 5 1.74 0.90 1.20
C LEU A 5 2.47 2.04 1.91
N PHE A 6 2.68 1.91 3.22
CA PHE A 6 3.39 2.92 3.99
C PHE A 6 4.89 2.95 3.66
N LEU A 7 5.55 1.80 3.55
CA LEU A 7 6.90 1.70 2.99
C LEU A 7 6.95 2.14 1.55
N GLY A 8 6.06 1.69 0.68
CA GLY A 8 6.06 2.09 -0.72
C GLY A 8 5.91 3.59 -0.93
N LEU A 9 5.24 4.29 -0.01
CA LEU A 9 5.10 5.73 -0.02
C LEU A 9 6.25 6.46 0.70
N LEU A 10 6.80 5.90 1.78
CA LEU A 10 8.05 6.37 2.41
C LEU A 10 9.26 6.14 1.50
N VAL A 11 9.18 5.14 0.61
CA VAL A 11 10.30 4.63 -0.18
C VAL A 11 10.61 5.51 -1.41
N ILE A 12 9.72 6.44 -1.74
CA ILE A 12 9.82 7.28 -2.93
C ILE A 12 10.16 8.71 -2.48
N GLY A 13 11.43 8.88 -2.13
CA GLY A 13 11.94 10.10 -1.54
C GLY A 13 13.27 10.54 -2.15
N THR A 14 13.29 10.86 -3.44
CA THR A 14 14.21 11.86 -4.01
C THR A 14 13.57 12.47 -5.26
N HIS A 15 13.17 13.74 -5.16
CA HIS A 15 12.58 14.65 -6.16
C HIS A 15 11.10 15.00 -5.95
N ALA A 16 10.92 16.21 -5.43
CA ALA A 16 9.66 16.87 -5.12
C ALA A 16 8.72 16.99 -6.34
N ALA A 17 7.42 17.07 -6.03
CA ALA A 17 6.23 17.25 -6.89
C ALA A 17 5.53 16.00 -7.45
N ASN A 18 6.20 14.87 -7.75
CA ASN A 18 5.56 13.75 -8.48
C ASN A 18 5.65 12.35 -7.85
N VAL A 19 6.00 12.28 -6.56
CA VAL A 19 6.17 11.01 -5.81
C VAL A 19 4.95 10.08 -5.94
N GLU A 20 3.74 10.61 -5.76
CA GLU A 20 2.48 9.85 -5.91
C GLU A 20 2.32 9.28 -7.31
N LYS A 21 2.53 10.13 -8.32
CA LYS A 21 2.35 9.75 -9.72
C LYS A 21 3.35 8.68 -10.10
N GLN A 22 4.60 8.79 -9.63
CA GLN A 22 5.62 7.78 -9.83
C GLN A 22 5.26 6.48 -9.11
N ALA A 23 4.80 6.53 -7.85
CA ALA A 23 4.36 5.35 -7.09
C ALA A 23 3.27 4.57 -7.84
N ILE A 24 2.26 5.31 -8.30
CA ILE A 24 1.12 4.78 -9.05
C ILE A 24 1.58 4.16 -10.38
N GLN A 25 2.46 4.84 -11.12
CA GLN A 25 3.01 4.30 -12.37
C GLN A 25 3.87 3.04 -12.16
N GLN A 26 4.61 2.96 -11.06
CA GLN A 26 5.32 1.72 -10.73
C GLN A 26 4.36 0.60 -10.35
N GLY A 27 3.25 0.92 -9.67
CA GLY A 27 2.16 -0.02 -9.40
C GLY A 27 1.57 -0.61 -10.68
N ALA A 28 1.29 0.22 -11.69
CA ALA A 28 0.81 -0.25 -12.99
C ALA A 28 1.78 -1.24 -13.66
N LYS A 29 3.08 -0.94 -13.63
CA LYS A 29 4.11 -1.85 -14.17
C LYS A 29 4.19 -3.19 -13.42
N VAL A 30 3.88 -3.19 -12.12
CA VAL A 30 3.81 -4.42 -11.33
C VAL A 30 2.57 -5.24 -11.73
N ILE A 31 1.44 -4.59 -12.01
CA ILE A 31 0.24 -5.24 -12.54
C ILE A 31 0.55 -5.89 -13.88
N GLU A 32 1.09 -5.12 -14.84
CA GLU A 32 1.48 -5.63 -16.17
C GLU A 32 2.43 -6.82 -16.07
N ALA A 33 3.46 -6.72 -15.21
CA ALA A 33 4.42 -7.79 -15.02
C ALA A 33 3.85 -9.05 -14.34
N ALA A 34 2.65 -8.96 -13.76
CA ALA A 34 1.95 -10.05 -13.11
C ALA A 34 0.81 -10.64 -13.99
N GLN A 35 0.49 -9.99 -15.11
CA GLN A 35 -0.45 -10.54 -16.09
C GLN A 35 0.16 -11.73 -16.82
N THR A 36 -0.64 -12.78 -16.99
CA THR A 36 -0.18 -14.07 -17.53
C THR A 36 -0.53 -14.28 -19.01
N GLY A 37 -1.28 -13.36 -19.60
CA GLY A 37 -1.88 -13.50 -20.94
C GLY A 37 -3.07 -14.46 -21.00
N LYS A 38 -3.41 -15.13 -19.89
CA LYS A 38 -4.63 -15.93 -19.77
C LYS A 38 -5.82 -15.01 -19.51
N LYS A 39 -6.99 -15.42 -19.99
CA LYS A 39 -8.26 -14.75 -19.69
C LYS A 39 -9.00 -15.44 -18.56
N VAL A 40 -9.72 -14.66 -17.78
CA VAL A 40 -10.61 -15.11 -16.71
C VAL A 40 -11.87 -14.24 -16.71
N ARG A 41 -12.97 -14.75 -16.18
CA ARG A 41 -14.21 -14.00 -16.03
C ARG A 41 -14.02 -12.80 -15.11
N GLU A 42 -14.62 -11.67 -15.44
CA GLU A 42 -14.73 -10.52 -14.55
C GLU A 42 -15.68 -10.86 -13.39
N CYS A 43 -15.27 -10.56 -12.16
CA CYS A 43 -16.11 -10.82 -10.99
C CYS A 43 -17.39 -9.98 -11.00
N SER A 44 -18.45 -10.55 -10.44
CA SER A 44 -19.57 -9.74 -9.99
C SER A 44 -19.15 -8.86 -8.80
N CYS A 45 -19.88 -7.77 -8.56
CA CYS A 45 -19.58 -6.91 -7.42
C CYS A 45 -19.79 -7.64 -6.08
N GLU A 46 -20.72 -8.58 -6.01
CA GLU A 46 -20.92 -9.45 -4.84
C GLU A 46 -19.70 -10.38 -4.60
N GLU A 47 -19.17 -10.99 -5.67
CA GLU A 47 -17.97 -11.86 -5.59
C GLU A 47 -16.73 -11.05 -5.20
N GLN A 48 -16.58 -9.86 -5.80
CA GLN A 48 -15.48 -8.96 -5.48
C GLN A 48 -15.55 -8.47 -4.03
N GLU A 49 -16.73 -8.05 -3.55
CA GLU A 49 -16.90 -7.58 -2.17
C GLU A 49 -16.53 -8.68 -1.17
N LYS A 50 -16.99 -9.91 -1.41
CA LYS A 50 -16.64 -11.07 -0.59
C LYS A 50 -15.13 -11.31 -0.56
N CYS A 51 -14.48 -11.35 -1.72
CA CYS A 51 -13.05 -11.63 -1.80
C CYS A 51 -12.17 -10.49 -1.27
N VAL A 52 -12.57 -9.24 -1.47
CA VAL A 52 -11.91 -8.08 -0.84
C VAL A 52 -12.08 -8.14 0.69
N GLY A 53 -13.26 -8.51 1.17
CA GLY A 53 -13.53 -8.71 2.60
C GLY A 53 -12.63 -9.78 3.23
N GLU A 54 -12.50 -10.95 2.58
CA GLU A 54 -11.60 -12.02 3.02
C GLU A 54 -10.14 -11.51 3.03
N MET A 55 -9.70 -10.85 1.96
CA MET A 55 -8.35 -10.29 1.87
C MET A 55 -8.07 -9.28 2.99
N LYS A 56 -9.00 -8.37 3.30
CA LYS A 56 -8.88 -7.41 4.42
C LYS A 56 -8.67 -8.14 5.75
N GLN A 57 -9.47 -9.16 6.04
CA GLN A 57 -9.36 -9.96 7.27
C GLN A 57 -8.01 -10.69 7.35
N GLN A 58 -7.57 -11.30 6.25
CA GLN A 58 -6.29 -11.99 6.20
C GLN A 58 -5.11 -11.02 6.41
N ILE A 59 -5.14 -9.85 5.76
CA ILE A 59 -4.12 -8.80 5.94
C ILE A 59 -4.07 -8.35 7.40
N GLN A 60 -5.21 -8.15 8.04
CA GLN A 60 -5.28 -7.78 9.45
C GLN A 60 -4.70 -8.86 10.35
N GLY A 61 -5.09 -10.12 10.15
CA GLY A 61 -4.54 -11.24 10.91
C GLY A 61 -3.03 -11.40 10.72
N CYS A 62 -2.52 -11.15 9.51
CA CYS A 62 -1.09 -11.16 9.24
C CYS A 62 -0.34 -9.97 9.85
N PHE A 63 -0.96 -8.78 9.89
CA PHE A 63 -0.40 -7.64 10.61
C PHE A 63 -0.25 -7.97 12.09
N ASP A 64 -1.29 -8.48 12.73
CA ASP A 64 -1.26 -8.83 14.15
C ASP A 64 -0.26 -9.95 14.44
N GLY A 65 -0.18 -10.98 13.58
CA GLY A 65 0.76 -12.07 13.72
C GLY A 65 2.23 -11.69 13.48
N CYS A 66 2.49 -10.65 12.68
CA CYS A 66 3.84 -10.16 12.41
C CYS A 66 4.28 -9.04 13.35
N TRP A 67 3.36 -8.45 14.11
CA TRP A 67 3.65 -7.38 15.06
C TRP A 67 4.74 -7.74 16.10
N PRO A 68 4.81 -8.97 16.62
CA PRO A 68 5.87 -9.35 17.58
C PRO A 68 7.30 -9.18 17.05
N ILE A 69 7.50 -9.09 15.73
CA ILE A 69 8.82 -8.76 15.16
C ILE A 69 9.22 -7.33 15.54
N ILE A 70 8.30 -6.36 15.50
CA ILE A 70 8.53 -4.98 15.95
C ILE A 70 8.90 -4.95 17.44
N GLU A 71 8.17 -5.69 18.26
CA GLU A 71 8.40 -5.72 19.71
C GLU A 71 9.76 -6.34 20.10
N LYS A 72 10.19 -7.40 19.38
CA LYS A 72 11.35 -8.21 19.76
C LYS A 72 12.62 -7.82 19.05
N ASP A 73 12.53 -7.51 17.77
CA ASP A 73 13.70 -7.42 16.90
C ASP A 73 14.12 -5.97 16.63
N PHE A 74 13.26 -5.00 16.93
CA PHE A 74 13.49 -3.59 16.60
C PHE A 74 13.57 -2.70 17.84
N LYS A 75 14.82 -2.52 18.32
CA LYS A 75 15.14 -1.63 19.45
C LYS A 75 14.94 -0.15 19.15
N ILE A 76 14.75 0.21 17.88
CA ILE A 76 14.49 1.57 17.42
C ILE A 76 13.12 2.11 17.87
N VAL A 77 12.23 1.27 18.44
CA VAL A 77 10.89 1.67 18.87
C VAL A 77 10.78 1.63 20.39
N LYS A 78 10.62 2.80 21.03
CA LYS A 78 10.50 2.88 22.50
C LYS A 78 9.15 2.42 23.03
N LYS A 79 8.07 2.65 22.27
CA LYS A 79 6.69 2.31 22.66
C LYS A 79 6.01 1.51 21.55
N PRO A 80 6.29 0.21 21.42
CA PRO A 80 5.75 -0.61 20.32
C PRO A 80 4.22 -0.66 20.33
N ASP A 81 3.56 -0.74 21.48
CA ASP A 81 2.09 -0.72 21.53
C ASP A 81 1.50 0.61 21.02
N THR A 82 2.12 1.74 21.36
CA THR A 82 1.71 3.04 20.83
C THR A 82 1.91 3.09 19.32
N LEU A 83 3.03 2.56 18.81
CA LEU A 83 3.27 2.48 17.37
C LEU A 83 2.21 1.60 16.69
N LYS A 84 1.82 0.47 17.31
CA LYS A 84 0.74 -0.39 16.81
C LYS A 84 -0.55 0.40 16.66
N GLN A 85 -0.91 1.16 17.70
CA GLN A 85 -2.10 2.01 17.71
C GLN A 85 -2.06 3.05 16.58
N CYS A 86 -0.90 3.64 16.29
CA CYS A 86 -0.73 4.55 15.16
C CYS A 86 -1.14 3.90 13.83
N PHE A 87 -0.66 2.68 13.55
CA PHE A 87 -1.02 1.96 12.33
C PHE A 87 -2.48 1.50 12.34
N THR A 88 -2.95 0.95 13.46
CA THR A 88 -4.32 0.44 13.53
C THR A 88 -5.36 1.56 13.45
N GLY A 89 -5.04 2.75 13.95
CA GLY A 89 -5.89 3.94 13.83
C GLY A 89 -6.01 4.47 12.41
N LYS A 90 -5.19 3.97 11.47
CA LYS A 90 -5.22 4.34 10.04
C LYS A 90 -5.78 3.25 9.13
N LYS A 91 -6.36 2.18 9.68
CA LYS A 91 -6.97 1.10 8.88
C LYS A 91 -8.02 1.61 7.89
N TYR A 92 -8.87 2.54 8.35
CA TYR A 92 -9.93 3.13 7.53
C TYR A 92 -9.40 3.75 6.23
N VAL A 93 -8.16 4.23 6.20
CA VAL A 93 -7.56 4.80 4.97
C VAL A 93 -7.52 3.77 3.85
N VAL A 94 -7.24 2.50 4.15
CA VAL A 94 -7.25 1.43 3.15
C VAL A 94 -8.67 1.03 2.80
N ASP A 95 -9.59 1.04 3.76
CA ASP A 95 -11.01 0.79 3.51
C ASP A 95 -11.59 1.83 2.54
N ASP A 96 -11.37 3.11 2.80
CA ASP A 96 -11.81 4.22 1.95
C ASP A 96 -11.19 4.15 0.54
N ILE A 97 -9.91 3.75 0.41
CA ILE A 97 -9.28 3.57 -0.92
C ILE A 97 -10.01 2.47 -1.68
N LEU A 98 -10.28 1.34 -1.04
CA LEU A 98 -10.90 0.19 -1.68
C LEU A 98 -12.36 0.48 -2.07
N GLU A 99 -13.10 1.16 -1.19
CA GLU A 99 -14.47 1.61 -1.47
C GLU A 99 -14.51 2.59 -2.64
N CYS A 100 -13.59 3.56 -2.67
CA CYS A 100 -13.48 4.49 -3.78
C CYS A 100 -13.13 3.78 -5.09
N LEU A 101 -12.19 2.83 -5.08
CA LEU A 101 -11.84 2.04 -6.27
C LEU A 101 -13.02 1.19 -6.75
N GLN A 102 -13.80 0.61 -5.85
CA GLN A 102 -15.02 -0.12 -6.20
C GLN A 102 -16.04 0.80 -6.88
N SER A 103 -16.24 2.02 -6.37
CA SER A 103 -17.20 2.96 -6.96
C SER A 103 -16.72 3.60 -8.26
N ASP A 104 -15.43 3.93 -8.37
CA ASP A 104 -14.90 4.75 -9.46
C ASP A 104 -14.27 3.94 -10.60
N ALA A 105 -13.62 2.81 -10.28
CA ALA A 105 -12.79 2.10 -11.26
C ALA A 105 -13.57 1.04 -12.07
N LYS A 106 -14.88 0.87 -11.83
CA LYS A 106 -15.72 -0.15 -12.49
C LYS A 106 -15.02 -1.51 -12.53
N THR A 107 -14.58 -1.96 -11.36
CA THR A 107 -13.76 -3.17 -11.19
C THR A 107 -14.58 -4.47 -11.23
N CYS A 108 -15.90 -4.36 -11.26
CA CYS A 108 -16.83 -5.48 -11.29
C CYS A 108 -18.08 -5.17 -12.12
N VAL A 109 -18.81 -6.25 -12.43
CA VAL A 109 -20.14 -6.19 -13.06
C VAL A 109 -21.26 -6.55 -12.08
N LYS A 110 -22.51 -6.22 -12.41
CA LYS A 110 -23.66 -6.53 -11.53
C LYS A 110 -23.98 -8.03 -11.45
N GLY A 111 -23.80 -8.76 -12.55
CA GLY A 111 -24.15 -10.18 -12.66
C GLY A 111 -22.94 -11.09 -12.58
N LYS A 112 -23.17 -12.41 -12.49
CA LYS A 112 -22.09 -13.41 -12.50
C LYS A 112 -21.51 -13.66 -13.90
N ASP A 113 -22.21 -13.25 -14.96
CA ASP A 113 -21.75 -13.43 -16.34
C ASP A 113 -20.90 -12.25 -16.82
N GLY A 114 -19.81 -11.96 -16.11
CA GLY A 114 -18.87 -10.90 -16.48
C GLY A 114 -18.09 -11.20 -17.77
N PRO A 115 -17.64 -10.16 -18.50
CA PRO A 115 -16.78 -10.34 -19.66
C PRO A 115 -15.43 -10.95 -19.28
N GLN A 116 -14.65 -11.36 -20.26
CA GLN A 116 -13.29 -11.89 -20.02
C GLN A 116 -12.29 -10.74 -19.80
N VAL A 117 -11.51 -10.81 -18.72
CA VAL A 117 -10.42 -9.90 -18.35
C VAL A 117 -9.08 -10.63 -18.30
N GLU A 118 -7.98 -9.89 -18.30
CA GLU A 118 -6.63 -10.47 -18.12
C GLU A 118 -6.46 -11.06 -16.71
N TYR A 119 -5.98 -12.30 -16.64
CA TYR A 119 -5.64 -12.95 -15.37
C TYR A 119 -4.31 -12.41 -14.85
N THR A 120 -4.37 -11.81 -13.66
CA THR A 120 -3.23 -11.32 -12.88
C THR A 120 -2.89 -12.33 -11.79
N ASP A 121 -1.68 -12.87 -11.81
CA ASP A 121 -1.20 -13.78 -10.75
C ASP A 121 -0.89 -12.96 -9.48
N ILE A 122 -1.68 -13.16 -8.42
CA ILE A 122 -1.55 -12.41 -7.16
C ILE A 122 -0.21 -12.69 -6.47
N LYS A 123 0.32 -13.92 -6.57
CA LYS A 123 1.62 -14.25 -5.99
C LYS A 123 2.73 -13.52 -6.75
N LEU A 124 2.68 -13.55 -8.08
CA LEU A 124 3.62 -12.84 -8.92
C LEU A 124 3.54 -11.33 -8.70
N PHE A 125 2.33 -10.78 -8.55
CA PHE A 125 2.11 -9.37 -8.21
C PHE A 125 2.80 -8.99 -6.90
N LEU A 126 2.64 -9.79 -5.84
CA LEU A 126 3.29 -9.55 -4.55
C LEU A 126 4.82 -9.64 -4.64
N ASP A 127 5.36 -10.64 -5.35
CA ASP A 127 6.81 -10.82 -5.52
C ASP A 127 7.43 -9.70 -6.36
N LYS A 128 6.78 -9.29 -7.45
CA LYS A 128 7.22 -8.16 -8.29
C LYS A 128 7.12 -6.83 -7.54
N GLY A 129 6.06 -6.64 -6.75
CA GLY A 129 5.89 -5.48 -5.88
C GLY A 129 7.03 -5.37 -4.86
N GLU A 130 7.33 -6.45 -4.14
CA GLU A 130 8.45 -6.50 -3.19
C GLU A 130 9.79 -6.19 -3.86
N GLN A 131 10.11 -6.83 -4.99
CA GLN A 131 11.34 -6.56 -5.73
C GLN A 131 11.46 -5.09 -6.13
N LYS A 132 10.34 -4.47 -6.52
CA LYS A 132 10.32 -3.06 -6.89
C LYS A 132 10.61 -2.15 -5.71
N LEU A 133 10.01 -2.45 -4.55
CA LEU A 133 10.23 -1.71 -3.30
C LEU A 133 11.67 -1.82 -2.83
N HIS A 134 12.27 -3.01 -2.86
CA HIS A 134 13.69 -3.17 -2.51
C HIS A 134 14.62 -2.30 -3.36
N ARG A 135 14.40 -2.24 -4.68
CA ARG A 135 15.22 -1.40 -5.57
C ARG A 135 15.14 0.07 -5.21
N GLN A 136 13.95 0.56 -4.84
CA GLN A 136 13.76 1.96 -4.47
C GLN A 136 14.34 2.28 -3.08
N ALA A 137 14.26 1.34 -2.14
CA ALA A 137 14.78 1.57 -0.80
C ALA A 137 16.31 1.63 -0.74
N ASN A 138 17.01 0.96 -1.65
CA ASN A 138 18.46 1.13 -1.79
C ASN A 138 18.83 2.58 -2.14
N ALA A 139 18.02 3.24 -2.98
CA ALA A 139 18.22 4.65 -3.32
C ALA A 139 18.00 5.57 -2.10
N LEU A 140 17.05 5.23 -1.22
CA LEU A 140 16.82 5.99 0.00
C LEU A 140 17.85 5.76 1.09
N THR A 141 18.30 4.52 1.28
CA THR A 141 19.34 4.24 2.28
C THR A 141 20.54 5.16 2.04
N THR A 142 20.87 5.40 0.76
CA THR A 142 21.89 6.35 0.33
C THR A 142 21.56 7.81 0.67
N ALA A 143 20.29 8.21 0.62
CA ALA A 143 19.84 9.58 0.88
C ALA A 143 19.65 9.92 2.37
N PHE A 144 19.38 8.93 3.23
CA PHE A 144 18.99 9.14 4.63
C PHE A 144 20.09 8.78 5.65
N GLY A 145 21.14 8.09 5.23
CA GLY A 145 22.22 7.62 6.11
C GLY A 145 21.78 6.47 7.01
N ASP A 146 22.64 6.11 7.97
CA ASP A 146 22.49 4.89 8.77
C ASP A 146 21.21 4.84 9.63
N ASP A 147 20.78 5.97 10.20
CA ASP A 147 19.53 6.04 11.00
C ASP A 147 18.29 5.66 10.18
N GLY A 148 18.28 6.01 8.89
CA GLY A 148 17.18 5.69 7.99
C GLY A 148 17.18 4.25 7.52
N LYS A 149 18.38 3.65 7.45
CA LYS A 149 18.56 2.25 7.09
C LYS A 149 17.86 1.32 8.07
N GLU A 150 18.01 1.55 9.37
CA GLU A 150 17.37 0.69 10.39
C GLU A 150 15.84 0.72 10.32
N VAL A 151 15.25 1.90 10.07
CA VAL A 151 13.80 2.04 9.86
C VAL A 151 13.35 1.30 8.60
N ILE A 152 14.09 1.44 7.50
CA ILE A 152 13.81 0.78 6.23
C ILE A 152 13.90 -0.75 6.36
N ASP A 153 14.99 -1.25 6.95
CA ASP A 153 15.22 -2.68 7.20
C ASP A 153 14.12 -3.26 8.09
N ALA A 154 13.71 -2.50 9.11
CA ALA A 154 12.63 -2.92 9.99
C ALA A 154 11.31 -3.14 9.27
N ALA A 155 10.99 -2.16 8.45
CA ALA A 155 9.77 -2.15 7.70
C ALA A 155 9.78 -3.26 6.62
N PHE A 156 10.91 -3.55 5.96
CA PHE A 156 11.03 -4.71 5.06
C PHE A 156 10.86 -6.04 5.78
N LYS A 157 11.42 -6.21 6.97
CA LYS A 157 11.28 -7.45 7.73
C LYS A 157 9.81 -7.72 8.09
N VAL A 158 9.10 -6.68 8.55
CA VAL A 158 7.65 -6.77 8.79
C VAL A 158 6.89 -7.03 7.49
N GLY A 159 7.24 -6.32 6.42
CA GLY A 159 6.69 -6.52 5.10
C GLY A 159 6.78 -8.00 4.68
N LYS A 160 7.99 -8.55 4.69
CA LYS A 160 8.25 -9.94 4.32
C LYS A 160 7.41 -10.92 5.15
N CYS A 161 7.36 -10.73 6.47
CA CYS A 161 6.50 -11.53 7.33
C CYS A 161 5.02 -11.45 6.90
N MET A 162 4.52 -10.24 6.63
CA MET A 162 3.12 -10.07 6.17
C MET A 162 2.88 -10.77 4.84
N LYS A 163 3.81 -10.67 3.90
CA LYS A 163 3.74 -11.34 2.59
C LYS A 163 3.69 -12.85 2.77
N ASP A 164 4.65 -13.41 3.52
CA ASP A 164 4.78 -14.85 3.74
C ASP A 164 3.54 -15.40 4.48
N CYS A 165 3.03 -14.67 5.47
CA CYS A 165 1.79 -15.00 6.16
C CYS A 165 0.59 -15.02 5.19
N PHE A 166 0.47 -14.00 4.34
CA PHE A 166 -0.64 -13.88 3.40
C PHE A 166 -0.60 -14.99 2.34
N LEU A 167 0.58 -15.26 1.77
CA LEU A 167 0.78 -16.37 0.84
C LEU A 167 0.47 -17.72 1.49
N LYS A 168 0.89 -17.94 2.74
CA LYS A 168 0.59 -19.17 3.47
C LYS A 168 -0.91 -19.37 3.68
N LYS A 169 -1.66 -18.32 4.02
CA LYS A 169 -3.12 -18.37 4.17
C LYS A 169 -3.83 -18.69 2.85
N ASN A 170 -3.21 -18.40 1.71
CA ASN A 170 -3.76 -18.65 0.38
C ASN A 170 -3.03 -19.79 -0.37
N ALA A 171 -2.36 -20.70 0.34
CA ALA A 171 -1.67 -21.83 -0.28
C ALA A 171 -2.61 -22.75 -1.09
N GLY A 172 -3.89 -22.81 -0.71
CA GLY A 172 -4.95 -23.51 -1.44
C GLY A 172 -5.68 -22.65 -2.49
N GLY A 173 -5.02 -21.59 -2.98
CA GLY A 173 -5.61 -20.60 -3.91
C GLY A 173 -6.20 -19.39 -3.18
N PHE A 174 -6.17 -18.24 -3.86
CA PHE A 174 -6.79 -17.02 -3.39
C PHE A 174 -8.32 -17.09 -3.56
N CYS A 175 -9.06 -16.22 -2.86
CA CYS A 175 -10.53 -16.18 -2.99
C CYS A 175 -10.98 -16.03 -4.45
N PHE A 176 -10.30 -15.16 -5.22
CA PHE A 176 -10.57 -14.95 -6.64
C PHE A 176 -10.34 -16.20 -7.49
N ASP A 177 -9.29 -16.98 -7.22
CA ASP A 177 -9.04 -18.24 -7.92
C ASP A 177 -10.18 -19.24 -7.66
N LYS A 178 -10.67 -19.32 -6.42
CA LYS A 178 -11.78 -20.20 -6.03
C LYS A 178 -13.13 -19.76 -6.61
N ALA A 179 -13.30 -18.46 -6.83
CA ALA A 179 -14.49 -17.88 -7.46
C ALA A 179 -14.41 -17.93 -9.00
N GLU A 180 -13.27 -18.37 -9.55
CA GLU A 180 -12.99 -18.41 -10.99
C GLU A 180 -13.26 -17.06 -11.67
N CYS A 181 -12.91 -15.98 -10.99
CA CYS A 181 -13.08 -14.62 -11.48
C CYS A 181 -11.99 -13.69 -10.96
N GLN A 182 -11.76 -12.57 -11.64
CA GLN A 182 -10.94 -11.48 -11.12
C GLN A 182 -11.62 -10.12 -11.31
N PRO A 183 -11.33 -9.13 -10.44
CA PRO A 183 -11.75 -7.76 -10.70
C PRO A 183 -11.09 -7.28 -11.99
N LYS A 184 -11.77 -6.40 -12.72
CA LYS A 184 -11.18 -5.71 -13.85
C LYS A 184 -10.06 -4.78 -13.36
N ILE A 185 -8.81 -5.15 -13.64
CA ILE A 185 -7.63 -4.33 -13.34
C ILE A 185 -6.88 -4.09 -14.66
N GLU A 186 -7.17 -2.96 -15.29
CA GLU A 186 -6.44 -2.50 -16.48
C GLU A 186 -5.33 -1.54 -16.07
N ALA A 187 -4.10 -1.82 -16.53
CA ALA A 187 -2.91 -1.04 -16.17
C ALA A 187 -2.98 0.42 -16.64
N ASP A 188 -3.76 0.70 -17.69
CA ASP A 188 -3.94 2.05 -18.23
C ASP A 188 -4.95 2.88 -17.42
N ASP A 189 -6.01 2.24 -16.90
CA ASP A 189 -7.09 2.91 -16.17
C ASP A 189 -6.85 2.96 -14.66
N ALA A 190 -6.20 1.93 -14.10
CA ALA A 190 -5.91 1.83 -12.67
C ALA A 190 -5.14 3.05 -12.13
N PRO A 191 -4.14 3.63 -12.81
CA PRO A 191 -3.44 4.81 -12.34
C PRO A 191 -4.33 6.01 -12.04
N ASN A 192 -5.28 6.30 -12.93
CA ASN A 192 -6.14 7.46 -12.80
C ASN A 192 -7.15 7.28 -11.67
N ALA A 193 -7.74 6.09 -11.57
CA ALA A 193 -8.65 5.75 -10.48
C ALA A 193 -7.94 5.79 -9.11
N VAL A 194 -6.77 5.16 -9.01
CA VAL A 194 -5.94 5.19 -7.79
C VAL A 194 -5.55 6.64 -7.43
N GLN A 195 -5.15 7.46 -8.41
CA GLN A 195 -4.80 8.85 -8.15
C GLN A 195 -5.99 9.66 -7.62
N LYS A 196 -7.19 9.46 -8.19
CA LYS A 196 -8.41 10.11 -7.74
C LYS A 196 -8.75 9.73 -6.30
N CYS A 197 -8.75 8.43 -5.99
CA CYS A 197 -9.08 7.92 -4.66
C CYS A 197 -8.08 8.36 -3.59
N ILE A 198 -6.78 8.27 -3.88
CA ILE A 198 -5.71 8.71 -2.99
C ILE A 198 -5.83 10.22 -2.67
N LYS A 199 -6.22 11.05 -3.65
CA LYS A 199 -6.49 12.48 -3.44
C LYS A 199 -7.72 12.72 -2.57
N GLN A 200 -8.83 12.03 -2.84
CA GLN A 200 -10.08 12.18 -2.09
C GLN A 200 -9.91 11.93 -0.59
N ILE A 201 -9.06 10.95 -0.24
CA ILE A 201 -8.81 10.55 1.15
C ILE A 201 -7.83 11.49 1.86
N GLY A 202 -7.19 12.40 1.11
CA GLY A 202 -6.20 13.32 1.66
C GLY A 202 -4.97 12.58 2.18
N TRP A 203 -4.47 11.60 1.41
CA TRP A 203 -3.40 10.69 1.84
C TRP A 203 -2.18 11.39 2.45
N LYS A 204 -1.81 12.60 1.97
CA LYS A 204 -0.68 13.39 2.51
C LYS A 204 -0.87 13.72 3.99
N LYS A 205 -2.10 14.11 4.36
CA LYS A 205 -2.48 14.38 5.74
C LYS A 205 -2.37 13.09 6.56
N GLN A 206 -2.84 11.97 6.03
CA GLN A 206 -2.76 10.68 6.70
C GLN A 206 -1.31 10.21 6.92
N ALA A 207 -0.46 10.39 5.90
CA ALA A 207 0.96 10.07 5.98
C ALA A 207 1.66 10.95 7.02
N HIS A 208 1.36 12.25 7.04
CA HIS A 208 1.87 13.20 8.03
C HIS A 208 1.47 12.82 9.47
N GLU A 209 0.18 12.57 9.71
CA GLU A 209 -0.33 12.20 11.03
C GLU A 209 0.27 10.89 11.55
N LEU A 210 0.40 9.88 10.68
CA LEU A 210 1.04 8.62 11.04
C LEU A 210 2.55 8.79 11.27
N CYS A 211 3.22 9.68 10.52
CA CYS A 211 4.62 10.02 10.79
C CYS A 211 4.79 10.64 12.18
N GLN A 212 4.00 11.66 12.51
CA GLN A 212 4.02 12.30 13.82
C GLN A 212 3.70 11.32 14.96
N CYS A 213 2.72 10.43 14.75
CA CYS A 213 2.38 9.40 15.73
C CYS A 213 3.55 8.43 15.94
N SER A 214 4.22 8.03 14.88
CA SER A 214 5.40 7.15 14.93
C SER A 214 6.58 7.80 15.66
N THR A 215 6.84 9.09 15.40
CA THR A 215 7.85 9.86 16.17
C THR A 215 7.48 9.91 17.66
N LYS A 216 6.21 10.16 18.01
CA LYS A 216 5.74 10.17 19.41
C LYS A 216 5.80 8.80 20.09
N ALA A 217 5.69 7.72 19.32
CA ALA A 217 5.92 6.35 19.79
C ALA A 217 7.43 6.06 20.01
N GLY A 218 8.30 7.00 19.64
CA GLY A 218 9.75 6.92 19.86
C GLY A 218 10.45 6.04 18.83
N VAL A 219 10.01 6.07 17.57
CA VAL A 219 10.76 5.49 16.45
C VAL A 219 11.97 6.38 16.14
N GLU A 220 13.17 5.88 16.46
CA GLU A 220 14.43 6.57 16.18
C GLU A 220 14.65 6.72 14.65
N GLY A 221 15.24 7.84 14.22
CA GLY A 221 15.44 8.15 12.80
C GLY A 221 14.21 8.66 12.03
N MET A 222 13.00 8.56 12.58
CA MET A 222 11.76 8.92 11.86
C MET A 222 11.59 10.42 11.59
N GLU A 223 12.20 11.29 12.40
CA GLU A 223 12.06 12.76 12.28
C GLU A 223 12.52 13.30 10.91
N LYS A 224 13.60 12.74 10.36
CA LYS A 224 14.12 13.09 9.02
C LYS A 224 13.09 12.75 7.93
N TYR A 225 12.41 11.61 8.06
CA TYR A 225 11.34 11.21 7.13
C TYR A 225 10.10 12.10 7.25
N CYS A 226 9.71 12.46 8.48
CA CYS A 226 8.56 13.36 8.69
C CYS A 226 8.78 14.74 8.08
N GLY A 227 10.00 15.30 8.18
CA GLY A 227 10.34 16.59 7.56
C GLY A 227 10.14 16.63 6.03
N LEU A 228 10.39 15.50 5.35
CA LEU A 228 10.16 15.39 3.91
C LEU A 228 8.67 15.26 3.56
N ILE A 229 7.93 14.46 4.32
CA ILE A 229 6.47 14.36 4.17
C ILE A 229 5.83 15.74 4.38
N ASP A 230 6.29 16.49 5.37
CA ASP A 230 5.89 17.88 5.63
C ASP A 230 6.14 18.79 4.43
N THR A 231 7.31 18.67 3.81
CA THR A 231 7.71 19.48 2.66
C THR A 231 6.80 19.18 1.45
N VAL A 232 6.46 17.91 1.23
CA VAL A 232 5.56 17.46 0.14
C VAL A 232 4.09 17.83 0.41
N ALA A 233 3.67 17.78 1.68
CA ALA A 233 2.34 18.22 2.11
C ALA A 233 2.17 19.75 1.96
N LYS A 234 3.21 20.52 2.33
CA LYS A 234 3.21 22.00 2.28
C LYS A 234 3.47 22.57 0.88
N SER A 235 4.21 21.88 0.01
CA SER A 235 4.52 22.38 -1.34
C SER A 235 3.30 22.48 -2.28
N ASN A 236 2.13 21.98 -1.86
CA ASN A 236 0.84 22.18 -2.55
C ASN A 236 -0.08 23.20 -1.84
N ALA A 237 0.39 23.82 -0.76
CA ALA A 237 -0.30 24.90 -0.07
C ALA A 237 0.31 26.27 -0.45
N LYS A 238 0.03 26.73 -1.67
CA LYS A 238 0.24 28.11 -2.15
C LYS A 238 -0.84 28.39 -3.22
N VAL A 239 -1.71 29.40 -3.17
CA VAL A 239 -1.98 30.56 -2.27
C VAL A 239 -3.46 30.92 -2.46
N PRO A 240 -4.26 31.33 -1.44
CA PRO A 240 -5.55 31.96 -1.71
C PRO A 240 -5.31 33.28 -2.45
N SER A 241 -5.92 33.45 -3.63
CA SER A 241 -5.83 34.70 -4.38
C SER A 241 -6.38 35.84 -3.52
N ALA A 242 -5.49 36.68 -3.01
CA ALA A 242 -5.88 37.99 -2.53
C ALA A 242 -6.36 38.80 -3.75
N ARG A 243 -7.68 38.90 -3.94
CA ARG A 243 -8.28 39.98 -4.73
C ARG A 243 -8.56 41.13 -3.77
N ARG A 244 -7.85 42.24 -3.95
CA ARG A 244 -8.39 43.59 -3.72
C ARG A 244 -8.89 44.10 -5.06
#